data_AF-A0A0D6L8P2-F1
#
_entry.id   AF-A0A0D6L8P2-F1
#
_cell.length_a   1.000
_cell.length_b   1.000
_cell.length_c   1.000
_cell.angle_alpha   90.00
_cell.angle_beta   90.00
_cell.angle_gamma   90.00
#
_symmetry.space_group_name_H-M   'P 1'
#
loop_
_entity.id
_entity.type
_entity.pdbx_description
1 polymer ?
#
loop_
_entity_poly.entity_id
_entity_poly.type
_entity_poly.pdbx_seq_one_letter_code
_entity_poly.pdbx_strand_id
1 'polypeptide(L)'
;MTILEADKLEISHVEWAIDKRNASFADAIGAPKIPSVSWDDVGGLEETKRTVIESIEASLHGTGIRRSGVIFFGPPGCGKTLIAKAVATEFKIAFLNVKGPELLNKYVGQSEENLRKESCHNYWLNLTACTSLPTSRFDKVIHVTPGTDVESKLKILQAVTRKVHLAEDVDLLAVAKQCDDTMTGAEMQAFVSAAVMESVREQVESKFKGYSIE
;
A
#
# COMPACT_ATOMS: atom_id res chain seq x y z
N MET A 1 52.50 2.98 14.82
CA MET A 1 51.49 4.06 14.76
C MET A 1 51.43 4.52 13.31
N THR A 2 50.74 3.76 12.47
CA THR A 2 50.54 4.07 11.04
C THR A 2 49.43 5.12 10.96
N ILE A 3 49.79 6.31 10.50
CA ILE A 3 48.85 7.36 10.16
C ILE A 3 48.04 6.83 8.98
N LEU A 4 46.74 6.59 9.21
CA LEU A 4 45.81 6.24 8.14
C LEU A 4 45.81 7.43 7.17
N GLU A 5 46.15 7.18 5.90
CA GLU A 5 45.86 8.08 4.78
C GLU A 5 44.33 8.18 4.62
N ALA A 6 43.68 8.90 5.53
CA ALA A 6 42.44 9.56 5.21
C ALA A 6 42.83 10.79 4.39
N ASP A 7 42.34 10.88 3.15
CA ASP A 7 42.05 12.12 2.40
C ASP A 7 42.28 11.96 0.88
N LYS A 8 41.66 10.95 0.28
CA LYS A 8 41.33 11.00 -1.15
C LYS A 8 39.81 11.01 -1.30
N LEU A 9 39.27 12.17 -1.66
CA LEU A 9 37.85 12.34 -1.93
C LEU A 9 37.52 11.72 -3.29
N GLU A 10 37.11 10.47 -3.29
CA GLU A 10 36.64 9.80 -4.51
C GLU A 10 35.28 10.34 -4.98
N ILE A 11 34.99 10.16 -6.28
CA ILE A 11 33.73 10.57 -6.91
C ILE A 11 32.51 9.96 -6.19
N SER A 12 32.63 8.73 -5.67
CA SER A 12 31.61 8.04 -4.88
C SER A 12 31.18 8.82 -3.63
N HIS A 13 32.10 9.52 -2.97
CA HIS A 13 31.79 10.36 -1.80
C HIS A 13 31.03 11.62 -2.19
N VAL A 14 31.33 12.19 -3.37
CA VAL A 14 30.64 13.37 -3.91
C VAL A 14 29.22 13.00 -4.35
N GLU A 15 29.05 11.87 -5.01
CA GLU A 15 27.74 11.34 -5.39
C GLU A 15 26.85 11.10 -4.16
N TRP A 16 27.39 10.46 -3.13
CA TRP A 16 26.66 10.28 -1.86
C TRP A 16 26.27 11.62 -1.20
N ALA A 17 27.16 12.62 -1.23
CA ALA A 17 26.88 13.93 -0.66
C ALA A 17 25.79 14.69 -1.44
N ILE A 18 25.79 14.57 -2.77
CA ILE A 18 24.75 15.12 -3.65
C ILE A 18 23.41 14.43 -3.36
N ASP A 19 23.38 13.10 -3.28
CA ASP A 19 22.17 12.34 -2.99
C ASP A 19 21.61 12.66 -1.61
N LYS A 20 22.46 12.75 -0.59
CA LYS A 20 22.06 13.14 0.76
C LYS A 20 21.50 14.56 0.79
N ARG A 21 22.09 15.50 0.03
CA ARG A 21 21.59 16.86 -0.10
C ARG A 21 20.23 16.88 -0.80
N ASN A 22 20.07 16.14 -1.89
CA ASN A 22 18.83 16.07 -2.66
C ASN A 22 17.70 15.42 -1.87
N ALA A 23 17.97 14.37 -1.09
CA ALA A 23 17.01 13.76 -0.18
C ALA A 23 16.56 14.75 0.90
N SER A 24 17.51 15.42 1.56
CA SER A 24 17.20 16.44 2.58
C SER A 24 16.42 17.62 2.01
N PHE A 25 16.71 18.01 0.77
CA PHE A 25 16.03 19.10 0.07
C PHE A 25 14.60 18.71 -0.36
N ALA A 26 14.40 17.48 -0.83
CA ALA A 26 13.08 16.94 -1.15
C ALA A 26 12.16 16.91 0.09
N ASP A 27 12.69 16.49 1.24
CA ASP A 27 11.96 16.48 2.51
C ASP A 27 11.60 17.90 2.99
N ALA A 28 12.52 18.87 2.85
CA ALA A 28 12.30 20.26 3.26
C ALA A 28 11.28 21.01 2.39
N ILE A 29 11.13 20.63 1.12
CA ILE A 29 10.16 21.22 0.19
C ILE A 29 8.77 20.57 0.34
N GLY A 30 8.63 19.55 1.18
CA GLY A 30 7.38 18.79 1.28
C GLY A 30 7.05 18.11 -0.05
N ALA A 31 8.09 17.76 -0.83
CA ALA A 31 7.91 17.08 -2.10
C ALA A 31 7.17 15.76 -1.82
N PRO A 32 6.10 15.44 -2.57
CA PRO A 32 5.29 14.26 -2.31
C PRO A 32 6.18 13.02 -2.44
N LYS A 33 6.44 12.38 -1.31
CA LYS A 33 7.31 11.20 -1.23
C LYS A 33 6.72 10.08 -2.06
N ILE A 34 7.46 9.67 -3.08
CA ILE A 34 7.08 8.54 -3.92
C ILE A 34 7.03 7.29 -3.02
N PRO A 35 5.90 6.56 -2.98
CA PRO A 35 5.82 5.34 -2.20
C PRO A 35 6.82 4.30 -2.75
N SER A 36 7.37 3.46 -1.89
CA SER A 36 8.30 2.39 -2.28
C SER A 36 7.57 1.05 -2.51
N VAL A 37 6.38 1.09 -3.11
CA VAL A 37 5.54 -0.10 -3.36
C VAL A 37 5.51 -0.38 -4.86
N SER A 38 5.83 -1.61 -5.25
CA SER A 38 5.88 -2.03 -6.65
C SER A 38 4.60 -2.79 -7.05
N TRP A 39 4.34 -2.96 -8.36
CA TRP A 39 3.24 -3.80 -8.87
C TRP A 39 3.31 -5.25 -8.39
N ASP A 40 4.53 -5.68 -8.14
CA ASP A 40 4.92 -6.98 -7.63
C ASP A 40 4.43 -7.26 -6.21
N ASP A 41 4.20 -6.20 -5.42
CA ASP A 41 3.64 -6.29 -4.08
C ASP A 41 2.11 -6.41 -4.10
N VAL A 42 1.47 -6.18 -5.26
CA VAL A 42 0.02 -6.29 -5.43
C VAL A 42 -0.30 -7.63 -6.08
N GLY A 43 -0.59 -8.64 -5.26
CA GLY A 43 -1.01 -9.96 -5.76
C GLY A 43 -2.45 -9.96 -6.27
N GLY A 44 -2.69 -10.63 -7.39
CA GLY A 44 -4.01 -10.76 -8.02
C GLY A 44 -4.51 -9.47 -8.67
N LEU A 45 -5.85 -9.39 -8.87
CA LEU A 45 -6.55 -8.20 -9.39
C LEU A 45 -6.14 -7.77 -10.81
N GLU A 46 -5.82 -8.73 -11.68
CA GLU A 46 -5.30 -8.47 -13.03
C GLU A 46 -6.25 -7.62 -13.90
N GLU A 47 -7.57 -7.84 -13.79
CA GLU A 47 -8.56 -7.02 -14.48
C GLU A 47 -8.55 -5.56 -14.00
N THR A 48 -8.46 -5.37 -12.69
CA THR A 48 -8.37 -4.03 -12.07
C THR A 48 -7.09 -3.32 -12.51
N LYS A 49 -5.94 -4.01 -12.50
CA LYS A 49 -4.64 -3.45 -12.95
C LYS A 49 -4.72 -2.99 -14.40
N ARG A 50 -5.22 -3.85 -15.30
CA ARG A 50 -5.39 -3.54 -16.71
C ARG A 50 -6.26 -2.30 -16.92
N THR A 51 -7.41 -2.28 -16.25
CA THR A 51 -8.37 -1.17 -16.31
C THR A 51 -7.75 0.17 -15.90
N VAL A 52 -6.88 0.15 -14.88
CA VAL A 52 -6.15 1.35 -14.40
C VAL A 52 -5.11 1.80 -15.43
N ILE A 53 -4.32 0.88 -15.98
CA ILE A 53 -3.28 1.19 -16.97
C ILE A 53 -3.92 1.80 -18.22
N GLU A 54 -4.97 1.16 -18.76
CA GLU A 54 -5.71 1.67 -19.93
C GLU A 54 -6.26 3.08 -19.68
N SER A 55 -6.77 3.35 -18.48
CA SER A 55 -7.28 4.67 -18.12
C SER A 55 -6.19 5.73 -18.04
N ILE A 56 -4.99 5.37 -17.56
CA ILE A 56 -3.85 6.30 -17.49
C ILE A 56 -3.28 6.55 -18.88
N GLU A 57 -3.12 5.50 -19.69
CA GLU A 57 -2.67 5.60 -21.09
C GLU A 57 -3.62 6.45 -21.94
N ALA A 58 -4.92 6.26 -21.78
CA ALA A 58 -5.93 7.10 -22.45
C ALA A 58 -5.81 8.57 -22.02
N SER A 59 -5.53 8.83 -20.73
CA SER A 59 -5.33 10.19 -20.22
C SER A 59 -4.01 10.83 -20.69
N LEU A 60 -3.00 10.04 -21.06
CA LEU A 60 -1.72 10.53 -21.58
C LEU A 60 -1.82 10.91 -23.06
N HIS A 61 -2.54 10.11 -23.86
CA HIS A 61 -2.67 10.31 -25.31
C HIS A 61 -3.86 11.20 -25.73
N GLY A 62 -4.84 11.44 -24.86
CA GLY A 62 -6.05 12.21 -25.18
C GLY A 62 -5.84 13.72 -25.31
N THR A 63 -6.10 14.28 -26.50
CA THR A 63 -6.11 15.72 -26.77
C THR A 63 -7.43 16.37 -26.29
N GLY A 64 -7.59 16.54 -24.98
CA GLY A 64 -8.71 17.34 -24.44
C GLY A 64 -9.32 16.78 -23.16
N ILE A 65 -9.30 17.63 -22.11
CA ILE A 65 -9.86 17.43 -20.77
C ILE A 65 -9.17 16.31 -19.95
N ARG A 66 -8.25 16.72 -19.06
CA ARG A 66 -7.58 15.88 -18.05
C ARG A 66 -8.52 15.49 -16.89
N ARG A 67 -9.54 14.66 -17.12
CA ARG A 67 -10.41 14.13 -16.06
C ARG A 67 -9.94 12.74 -15.60
N SER A 68 -8.71 12.68 -15.07
CA SER A 68 -8.05 11.41 -14.69
C SER A 68 -8.43 10.92 -13.28
N GLY A 69 -9.71 10.98 -12.91
CA GLY A 69 -10.15 10.58 -11.57
C GLY A 69 -10.52 9.10 -11.50
N VAL A 70 -9.66 8.25 -10.94
CA VAL A 70 -9.95 6.84 -10.64
C VAL A 70 -10.34 6.69 -9.17
N ILE A 71 -11.49 6.08 -8.90
CA ILE A 71 -11.96 5.76 -7.55
C ILE A 71 -11.93 4.24 -7.37
N PHE A 72 -11.33 3.77 -6.28
CA PHE A 72 -11.37 2.37 -5.88
C PHE A 72 -12.43 2.15 -4.80
N PHE A 73 -13.39 1.26 -5.02
CA PHE A 73 -14.45 0.92 -4.07
C PHE A 73 -14.44 -0.58 -3.72
N GLY A 74 -14.79 -0.95 -2.49
CA GLY A 74 -14.97 -2.34 -2.06
C GLY A 74 -14.71 -2.56 -0.56
N PRO A 75 -14.81 -3.82 -0.07
CA PRO A 75 -14.61 -4.15 1.35
C PRO A 75 -13.19 -3.86 1.86
N PRO A 76 -13.00 -3.52 3.14
CA PRO A 76 -11.67 -3.25 3.69
C PRO A 76 -10.77 -4.49 3.54
N GLY A 77 -9.46 -4.28 3.36
CA GLY A 77 -8.50 -5.40 3.26
C GLY A 77 -8.27 -5.98 1.86
N CYS A 78 -8.96 -5.51 0.81
CA CYS A 78 -8.72 -5.96 -0.58
C CYS A 78 -7.67 -5.14 -1.35
N GLY A 79 -6.70 -4.51 -0.67
CA GLY A 79 -5.55 -3.90 -1.36
C GLY A 79 -5.81 -2.59 -2.14
N LYS A 80 -6.94 -1.92 -1.98
CA LYS A 80 -7.27 -0.63 -2.65
C LYS A 80 -6.19 0.46 -2.48
N THR A 81 -5.68 0.62 -1.26
CA THR A 81 -4.60 1.58 -0.99
C THR A 81 -3.25 1.09 -1.52
N LEU A 82 -3.04 -0.23 -1.58
CA LEU A 82 -1.80 -0.80 -2.12
C LEU A 82 -1.71 -0.62 -3.63
N ILE A 83 -2.79 -0.86 -4.37
CA ILE A 83 -2.81 -0.62 -5.83
C ILE A 83 -2.62 0.86 -6.16
N ALA A 84 -3.26 1.77 -5.41
CA ALA A 84 -3.07 3.21 -5.60
C ALA A 84 -1.61 3.64 -5.38
N LYS A 85 -0.93 3.06 -4.38
CA LYS A 85 0.50 3.30 -4.12
C LYS A 85 1.37 2.72 -5.24
N ALA A 86 1.11 1.49 -5.68
CA ALA A 86 1.88 0.84 -6.75
C ALA A 86 1.81 1.62 -8.07
N VAL A 87 0.61 2.09 -8.43
CA VAL A 87 0.41 2.97 -9.60
C VAL A 87 1.25 4.24 -9.46
N ALA A 88 1.22 4.89 -8.30
CA ALA A 88 1.98 6.13 -8.11
C ALA A 88 3.50 5.93 -8.24
N THR A 89 4.02 4.80 -7.76
CA THR A 89 5.42 4.42 -7.91
C THR A 89 5.80 4.20 -9.38
N GLU A 90 4.98 3.45 -10.13
CA GLU A 90 5.28 3.08 -11.52
C GLU A 90 5.34 4.30 -12.44
N PHE A 91 4.32 5.15 -12.35
CA PHE A 91 4.24 6.35 -13.17
C PHE A 91 5.10 7.51 -12.60
N LYS A 92 5.79 7.29 -11.48
CA LYS A 92 6.58 8.30 -10.74
C LYS A 92 5.77 9.58 -10.50
N ILE A 93 4.49 9.42 -10.20
CA ILE A 93 3.57 10.54 -9.95
C ILE A 93 3.58 10.88 -8.47
N ALA A 94 3.41 12.16 -8.16
CA ALA A 94 3.16 12.65 -6.81
C ALA A 94 1.99 11.89 -6.15
N PHE A 95 2.28 11.11 -5.11
CA PHE A 95 1.26 10.44 -4.31
C PHE A 95 0.82 11.32 -3.14
N LEU A 96 -0.42 11.80 -3.16
CA LEU A 96 -1.00 12.53 -2.04
C LEU A 96 -1.95 11.60 -1.26
N ASN A 97 -1.47 11.11 -0.12
CA ASN A 97 -2.31 10.38 0.82
C ASN A 97 -2.99 11.36 1.76
N VAL A 98 -4.30 11.59 1.61
CA VAL A 98 -5.07 12.37 2.58
C VAL A 98 -6.15 11.50 3.19
N LYS A 99 -6.19 11.46 4.53
CA LYS A 99 -7.31 10.82 5.22
C LYS A 99 -8.50 11.76 5.19
N GLY A 100 -9.72 11.25 4.99
CA GLY A 100 -10.95 12.06 4.96
C GLY A 100 -11.08 13.08 6.10
N PRO A 101 -10.79 12.70 7.37
CA PRO A 101 -10.80 13.65 8.49
C PRO A 101 -9.77 14.80 8.38
N GLU A 102 -8.62 14.58 7.73
CA GLU A 102 -7.60 15.62 7.51
C GLU A 102 -8.02 16.63 6.42
N LEU A 103 -8.82 16.19 5.44
CA LEU A 103 -9.44 17.09 4.45
C LEU A 103 -10.53 17.95 5.08
N LEU A 104 -11.32 17.35 5.98
CA LEU A 104 -12.38 18.05 6.69
C LEU A 104 -11.78 19.11 7.62
N ASN A 105 -10.81 18.78 8.48
CA ASN A 105 -10.20 19.74 9.42
C ASN A 105 -9.60 21.01 8.77
N LYS A 106 -9.19 20.97 7.50
CA LYS A 106 -8.74 22.17 6.75
C LYS A 106 -9.88 23.08 6.29
N TYR A 107 -11.04 22.52 5.95
CA TYR A 107 -12.22 23.27 5.50
C TYR A 107 -13.20 23.62 6.62
N VAL A 108 -13.04 22.95 7.76
CA VAL A 108 -14.03 22.93 8.82
C VAL A 108 -13.68 23.88 9.97
N GLY A 109 -12.48 24.47 9.94
CA GLY A 109 -12.07 25.56 10.84
C GLY A 109 -12.87 26.87 10.70
N GLN A 110 -13.75 27.01 9.70
CA GLN A 110 -14.69 28.13 9.59
C GLN A 110 -16.18 27.75 9.77
N SER A 111 -16.54 26.48 9.89
CA SER A 111 -17.96 26.06 9.93
C SER A 111 -18.35 25.12 11.09
N GLU A 112 -17.41 24.42 11.73
CA GLU A 112 -17.76 23.46 12.81
C GLU A 112 -18.06 24.07 14.17
N GLU A 113 -17.64 25.31 14.46
CA GLU A 113 -17.99 25.96 15.73
C GLU A 113 -19.52 26.03 15.92
N ASN A 114 -20.27 26.08 14.79
CA ASN A 114 -21.73 26.10 14.80
C ASN A 114 -22.38 24.70 14.75
N LEU A 115 -21.71 23.67 14.22
CA LEU A 115 -22.31 22.35 13.97
C LEU A 115 -22.04 21.33 15.09
N ARG A 116 -21.09 21.61 16.01
CA ARG A 116 -20.76 20.73 17.15
C ARG A 116 -21.91 20.54 18.16
N LYS A 117 -23.05 21.22 17.99
CA LYS A 117 -24.24 21.04 18.84
C LYS A 117 -25.20 19.96 18.36
N GLU A 118 -25.12 19.48 17.12
CA GLU A 118 -26.07 18.49 16.60
C GLU A 118 -25.41 17.15 16.31
N SER A 119 -25.34 16.34 17.36
CA SER A 119 -25.56 14.89 17.34
C SER A 119 -24.67 14.02 16.45
N CYS A 120 -23.59 13.53 17.07
CA CYS A 120 -23.30 12.09 16.97
C CYS A 120 -24.46 11.30 17.59
N HIS A 121 -25.24 10.60 16.78
CA HIS A 121 -25.87 9.34 17.17
C HIS A 121 -26.22 8.50 15.94
N ASN A 122 -25.82 7.23 15.99
CA ASN A 122 -26.30 6.11 15.18
C ASN A 122 -25.67 5.88 13.79
N TYR A 123 -24.72 4.92 13.79
CA TYR A 123 -24.75 3.71 12.95
C TYR A 123 -25.29 3.83 11.52
N TRP A 124 -24.36 3.74 10.57
CA TRP A 124 -24.39 2.80 9.43
C TRP A 124 -25.76 2.16 9.14
N LEU A 125 -26.53 2.74 8.21
CA LEU A 125 -27.48 2.03 7.36
C LEU A 125 -27.94 2.96 6.25
N ASN A 126 -28.02 2.40 5.04
CA ASN A 126 -28.54 2.96 3.79
C ASN A 126 -27.51 3.49 2.79
N LEU A 127 -27.25 2.60 1.83
CA LEU A 127 -26.57 2.70 0.53
C LEU A 127 -27.18 3.75 -0.43
N THR A 128 -27.72 4.87 0.06
CA THR A 128 -28.49 5.84 -0.76
C THR A 128 -28.22 7.29 -0.38
N ALA A 129 -26.94 7.68 -0.27
CA ALA A 129 -26.57 9.10 -0.13
C ALA A 129 -25.37 9.58 -0.97
N CYS A 130 -24.75 8.71 -1.78
CA CYS A 130 -23.60 9.10 -2.63
C CYS A 130 -23.99 9.61 -4.03
N THR A 131 -25.22 10.07 -4.25
CA THR A 131 -25.61 10.73 -5.52
C THR A 131 -25.21 12.21 -5.58
N SER A 132 -24.56 12.76 -4.55
CA SER A 132 -24.10 14.15 -4.52
C SER A 132 -22.58 14.32 -4.39
N LEU A 133 -21.79 13.29 -4.70
CA LEU A 133 -20.44 13.59 -5.19
C LEU A 133 -20.61 14.35 -6.51
N PRO A 134 -19.94 15.49 -6.73
CA PRO A 134 -19.88 16.10 -8.05
C PRO A 134 -19.19 15.11 -8.99
N THR A 135 -19.99 14.23 -9.61
CA THR A 135 -19.57 13.20 -10.60
C THR A 135 -18.94 13.82 -11.85
N SER A 136 -18.83 15.15 -11.90
CA SER A 136 -18.21 15.92 -12.98
C SER A 136 -16.67 15.85 -13.03
N ARG A 137 -15.99 15.23 -12.04
CA ARG A 137 -14.50 15.19 -11.99
C ARG A 137 -13.89 13.78 -11.91
N PHE A 138 -14.65 12.74 -11.59
CA PHE A 138 -14.14 11.37 -11.51
C PHE A 138 -14.71 10.53 -12.65
N ASP A 139 -13.86 10.07 -13.57
CA ASP A 139 -14.27 9.40 -14.80
C ASP A 139 -14.45 7.88 -14.64
N LYS A 140 -13.79 7.24 -13.67
CA LYS A 140 -13.86 5.77 -13.54
C LYS A 140 -13.93 5.30 -12.10
N VAL A 141 -14.94 4.49 -11.81
CA VAL A 141 -15.09 3.77 -10.53
C VAL A 141 -14.73 2.31 -10.77
N ILE A 142 -13.72 1.83 -10.06
CA ILE A 142 -13.24 0.45 -10.15
C ILE A 142 -13.64 -0.28 -8.87
N HIS A 143 -14.44 -1.33 -9.05
CA HIS A 143 -14.88 -2.18 -7.96
C HIS A 143 -13.83 -3.27 -7.69
N VAL A 144 -13.38 -3.37 -6.46
CA VAL A 144 -12.34 -4.30 -6.00
C VAL A 144 -13.00 -5.35 -5.12
N THR A 145 -13.24 -6.53 -5.66
CA THR A 145 -13.74 -7.70 -4.93
C THR A 145 -12.60 -8.54 -4.34
N PRO A 146 -12.84 -9.25 -3.22
CA PRO A 146 -11.96 -10.35 -2.84
C PRO A 146 -11.94 -11.39 -3.97
N GLY A 147 -10.74 -11.88 -4.30
CA GLY A 147 -10.56 -12.89 -5.35
C GLY A 147 -11.04 -14.25 -4.84
N THR A 148 -12.06 -14.80 -5.49
CA THR A 148 -12.56 -16.15 -5.21
C THR A 148 -11.65 -17.23 -5.78
N ASP A 149 -10.85 -16.91 -6.80
CA ASP A 149 -10.03 -17.89 -7.52
C ASP A 149 -8.80 -18.31 -6.71
N VAL A 150 -8.54 -19.62 -6.68
CA VAL A 150 -7.32 -20.19 -6.07
C VAL A 150 -6.05 -19.59 -6.66
N GLU A 151 -6.03 -19.30 -7.96
CA GLU A 151 -4.88 -18.66 -8.62
C GLU A 151 -4.65 -17.22 -8.13
N SER A 152 -5.72 -16.45 -7.94
CA SER A 152 -5.65 -15.11 -7.37
C SER A 152 -5.11 -15.14 -5.94
N LYS A 153 -5.58 -16.10 -5.12
CA LYS A 153 -5.06 -16.31 -3.75
C LYS A 153 -3.59 -16.70 -3.75
N LEU A 154 -3.17 -17.59 -4.66
CA LEU A 154 -1.77 -17.98 -4.80
C LEU A 154 -0.87 -16.78 -5.11
N LYS A 155 -1.28 -15.91 -6.04
CA LYS A 155 -0.56 -14.67 -6.36
C LYS A 155 -0.50 -13.70 -5.17
N ILE A 156 -1.57 -13.60 -4.38
CA ILE A 156 -1.58 -12.80 -3.15
C ILE A 156 -0.60 -13.38 -2.12
N LEU A 157 -0.63 -14.68 -1.89
CA LEU A 157 0.29 -15.35 -0.98
C LEU A 157 1.75 -15.16 -1.41
N GLN A 158 2.06 -15.34 -2.69
CA GLN A 158 3.40 -15.10 -3.25
C GLN A 158 3.86 -13.64 -3.07
N ALA A 159 2.96 -12.67 -3.26
CA ALA A 159 3.28 -11.26 -3.06
C ALA A 159 3.59 -10.96 -1.58
N VAL A 160 2.82 -11.52 -0.64
CA VAL A 160 3.01 -11.33 0.80
C VAL A 160 4.28 -12.03 1.30
N THR A 161 4.54 -13.26 0.84
CA THR A 161 5.69 -14.07 1.28
C THR A 161 7.00 -13.67 0.60
N ARG A 162 7.00 -12.73 -0.35
CA ARG A 162 8.21 -12.25 -1.04
C ARG A 162 9.34 -11.81 -0.10
N LYS A 163 9.01 -11.29 1.07
CA LYS A 163 9.98 -10.83 2.09
C LYS A 163 10.32 -11.89 3.14
N VAL A 164 9.69 -13.07 3.06
CA VAL A 164 9.84 -14.17 4.02
C VAL A 164 10.65 -15.28 3.37
N HIS A 165 11.63 -15.82 4.10
CA HIS A 165 12.38 -16.98 3.65
C HIS A 165 11.56 -18.24 3.96
N LEU A 166 10.95 -18.81 2.93
CA LEU A 166 10.19 -20.06 3.04
C LEU A 166 11.12 -21.27 2.92
N ALA A 167 10.82 -22.32 3.69
CA ALA A 167 11.50 -23.61 3.57
C ALA A 167 10.92 -24.44 2.41
N GLU A 168 11.68 -25.43 1.93
CA GLU A 168 11.34 -26.23 0.74
C GLU A 168 10.08 -27.11 0.93
N ASP A 169 9.67 -27.33 2.17
CA ASP A 169 8.48 -28.09 2.55
C ASP A 169 7.18 -27.30 2.43
N VAL A 170 7.26 -25.96 2.28
CA VAL A 170 6.07 -25.09 2.25
C VAL A 170 5.50 -25.00 0.83
N ASP A 171 4.42 -25.74 0.58
CA ASP A 171 3.62 -25.60 -0.66
C ASP A 171 2.51 -24.54 -0.52
N LEU A 172 2.73 -23.38 -1.14
CA LEU A 172 1.74 -22.28 -1.17
C LEU A 172 0.45 -22.64 -1.91
N LEU A 173 0.49 -23.59 -2.85
CA LEU A 173 -0.68 -24.01 -3.59
C LEU A 173 -1.62 -24.86 -2.73
N ALA A 174 -1.06 -25.71 -1.87
CA ALA A 174 -1.82 -26.42 -0.86
C ALA A 174 -2.48 -25.45 0.14
N VAL A 175 -1.74 -24.43 0.60
CA VAL A 175 -2.28 -23.39 1.50
C VAL A 175 -3.41 -22.61 0.84
N ALA A 176 -3.25 -22.19 -0.41
CA ALA A 176 -4.28 -21.45 -1.15
C ALA A 176 -5.60 -22.23 -1.30
N LYS A 177 -5.53 -23.56 -1.41
CA LYS A 177 -6.70 -24.46 -1.45
C LYS A 177 -7.38 -24.63 -0.10
N GLN A 178 -6.64 -24.50 1.00
CA GLN A 178 -7.17 -24.60 2.36
C GLN A 178 -7.82 -23.29 2.83
N CYS A 179 -7.42 -22.13 2.28
CA CYS A 179 -8.03 -20.84 2.61
C CYS A 179 -9.47 -20.72 2.08
N ASP A 180 -10.38 -20.22 2.92
CA ASP A 180 -11.76 -19.96 2.52
C ASP A 180 -11.87 -18.97 1.35
N ASP A 181 -12.94 -19.08 0.57
CA ASP A 181 -13.20 -18.23 -0.61
C ASP A 181 -13.55 -16.78 -0.25
N THR A 182 -13.89 -16.53 1.00
CA THR A 182 -14.22 -15.20 1.53
C THR A 182 -13.01 -14.47 2.12
N MET A 183 -11.86 -15.15 2.28
CA MET A 183 -10.69 -14.53 2.89
C MET A 183 -10.17 -13.36 2.05
N THR A 184 -10.00 -12.22 2.69
CA THR A 184 -9.43 -11.01 2.11
C THR A 184 -7.90 -11.08 2.08
N GLY A 185 -7.28 -10.26 1.23
CA GLY A 185 -5.81 -10.16 1.17
C GLY A 185 -5.18 -9.73 2.50
N ALA A 186 -5.87 -8.91 3.30
CA ALA A 186 -5.43 -8.55 4.65
C ALA A 186 -5.46 -9.72 5.63
N GLU A 187 -6.45 -10.61 5.53
CA GLU A 187 -6.51 -11.83 6.36
C GLU A 187 -5.41 -12.81 5.97
N MET A 188 -5.12 -12.97 4.66
CA MET A 188 -3.97 -13.76 4.21
C MET A 188 -2.64 -13.17 4.71
N GLN A 189 -2.51 -11.84 4.72
CA GLN A 189 -1.35 -11.18 5.28
C GLN A 189 -1.23 -11.42 6.80
N ALA A 190 -2.34 -11.34 7.53
CA ALA A 190 -2.36 -11.63 8.96
C ALA A 190 -1.99 -13.09 9.25
N PHE A 191 -2.48 -14.03 8.43
CA PHE A 191 -2.14 -15.45 8.52
C PHE A 191 -0.64 -15.69 8.36
N VAL A 192 -0.02 -15.15 7.31
CA VAL A 192 1.44 -15.26 7.11
C VAL A 192 2.21 -14.61 8.27
N SER A 193 1.74 -13.45 8.75
CA SER A 193 2.38 -12.75 9.87
C SER A 193 2.33 -13.56 11.17
N ALA A 194 1.23 -14.27 11.43
CA ALA A 194 1.10 -15.17 12.57
C ALA A 194 2.05 -16.37 12.45
N ALA A 195 2.16 -16.98 11.27
CA ALA A 195 3.09 -18.08 11.02
C ALA A 195 4.56 -17.66 11.21
N VAL A 196 4.93 -16.47 10.73
CA VAL A 196 6.27 -15.90 10.96
C VAL A 196 6.53 -15.70 12.46
N MET A 197 5.53 -15.19 13.19
CA MET A 197 5.67 -14.97 14.63
C MET A 197 5.87 -16.27 15.40
N GLU A 198 5.20 -17.34 14.99
CA GLU A 198 5.37 -18.67 15.58
C GLU A 198 6.78 -19.23 15.34
N SER A 199 7.30 -19.09 14.12
CA SER A 199 8.69 -19.46 13.80
C SER A 199 9.71 -18.67 14.65
N VAL A 200 9.48 -17.37 14.85
CA VAL A 200 10.33 -16.54 15.71
C VAL A 200 10.24 -17.00 17.17
N ARG A 201 9.04 -17.32 17.66
CA ARG A 201 8.83 -17.82 19.03
C ARG A 201 9.63 -19.09 19.30
N GLU A 202 9.61 -20.05 18.38
CA GLU A 202 10.38 -21.30 18.48
C GLU A 202 11.90 -21.07 18.48
N GLN A 203 12.39 -20.15 17.64
CA GLN A 203 13.81 -19.78 17.62
C GLN A 203 14.26 -19.12 18.92
N VAL A 204 13.39 -18.34 19.55
CA VAL A 204 13.66 -17.71 20.83
C VAL A 204 13.71 -18.76 21.94
N GLU A 205 12.73 -19.67 22.00
CA GLU A 205 12.69 -20.74 23.02
C GLU A 205 13.88 -21.70 22.93
N SER A 206 14.30 -22.08 21.73
CA SER A 206 15.49 -22.92 21.53
C SER A 206 16.77 -22.23 22.00
N LYS A 207 16.93 -20.92 21.75
CA LYS A 207 18.07 -20.14 22.26
C LYS A 207 18.05 -19.98 23.78
N PHE A 208 16.88 -19.79 24.39
CA PHE A 208 16.76 -19.66 25.85
C PHE A 208 17.06 -20.97 26.58
N LYS A 209 16.65 -22.13 26.03
CA LYS A 209 17.02 -23.44 26.61
C LYS A 209 18.53 -23.68 26.61
N GLY A 210 19.26 -23.11 25.65
CA GLY A 210 20.73 -23.17 25.58
C GLY A 210 21.45 -22.31 26.64
N TYR A 211 20.76 -21.38 27.30
CA TYR A 211 21.35 -20.49 28.31
C TYR A 211 21.23 -21.01 29.75
N SER A 212 20.43 -22.05 29.99
CA SER A 212 20.16 -22.54 31.35
C SER A 212 21.12 -23.65 31.84
N ILE A 213 22.26 -23.85 31.17
CA ILE A 213 23.29 -24.80 31.64
C ILE A 213 24.67 -24.18 31.42
N GLU A 214 25.15 -23.42 32.40
CA GLU A 214 26.53 -23.41 32.93
C GLU A 214 26.60 -22.59 34.22
#